data_AF-A0A7J8X1D0-F1
#
_entry.id   AF-A0A7J8X1D0-F1
#
_cell.length_a   1.000
_cell.length_b   1.000
_cell.length_c   1.000
_cell.angle_alpha   90.00
_cell.angle_beta   90.00
_cell.angle_gamma   90.00
#
_symmetry.space_group_name_H-M   'P 1'
#
loop_
_entity.id
_entity.type
_entity.pdbx_description
1 polymer ?
#
loop_
_entity_poly.entity_id
_entity_poly.type
_entity_poly.pdbx_seq_one_letter_code
_entity_poly.pdbx_strand_id
1 'polypeptide(L)'
;MHLPHSTLKQEFVKKWIMGLQSCKFSNKNMSIFERKKAIKLSADTAMASARKGLTCWSRALISNPDRPVPTTTRRASSACKK
;
A
#
# COMPACT_ATOMS: atom_id res chain seq x y z
N MET A 1 9.50 16.24 1.25
CA MET A 1 9.36 15.24 0.16
C MET A 1 7.94 15.31 -0.40
N HIS A 2 7.68 16.24 -1.33
CA HIS A 2 6.38 16.36 -2.00
C HIS A 2 6.45 15.46 -3.25
N LEU A 3 5.71 14.35 -3.27
CA LEU A 3 5.56 13.59 -4.53
C LEU A 3 4.64 14.42 -5.45
N PRO A 4 4.96 14.60 -6.73
CA PRO A 4 4.04 15.24 -7.66
C PRO A 4 2.70 14.49 -7.62
N HIS A 5 1.59 15.24 -7.52
CA HIS A 5 0.25 14.67 -7.42
C HIS A 5 -0.07 13.70 -8.59
N SER A 6 0.53 13.93 -9.76
CA SER A 6 0.46 13.06 -10.93
C SER A 6 1.06 11.66 -10.68
N THR A 7 2.21 11.59 -10.01
CA THR A 7 2.90 10.33 -9.68
C THR A 7 2.14 9.55 -8.61
N LEU A 8 1.61 10.24 -7.60
CA LEU A 8 0.86 9.59 -6.51
C LEU A 8 -0.43 8.93 -7.03
N LYS A 9 -1.14 9.61 -7.94
CA LYS A 9 -2.35 9.09 -8.59
C LYS A 9 -2.03 7.87 -9.45
N GLN A 10 -0.97 7.90 -10.26
CA GLN A 10 -0.55 6.77 -11.10
C GLN A 10 -0.15 5.55 -10.26
N GLU A 11 0.65 5.76 -9.20
CA GLU A 11 1.06 4.70 -8.28
C GLU A 11 -0.14 4.09 -7.55
N PHE A 12 -1.11 4.91 -7.13
CA PHE A 12 -2.36 4.44 -6.55
C PHE A 12 -3.14 3.56 -7.54
N VAL A 13 -3.41 4.04 -8.75
CA VAL A 13 -4.20 3.31 -9.75
C VAL A 13 -3.53 1.96 -10.08
N LYS A 14 -2.21 1.95 -10.30
CA LYS A 14 -1.46 0.72 -10.57
C LYS A 14 -1.60 -0.29 -9.43
N LYS A 15 -1.42 0.15 -8.18
CA LYS A 15 -1.52 -0.73 -7.01
C LYS A 15 -2.96 -1.18 -6.74
N TRP A 16 -3.94 -0.32 -6.98
CA TRP A 16 -5.35 -0.64 -6.78
C TRP A 16 -5.84 -1.67 -7.79
N ILE A 17 -5.48 -1.54 -9.08
CA ILE A 17 -5.78 -2.55 -10.11
C ILE A 17 -5.20 -3.92 -9.70
N MET A 18 -3.95 -3.95 -9.23
CA MET A 18 -3.29 -5.19 -8.81
C MET A 18 -3.97 -5.82 -7.57
N GLY A 19 -4.37 -5.01 -6.59
CA GLY A 19 -5.14 -5.47 -5.43
C GLY A 19 -6.54 -5.95 -5.79
N LEU A 20 -7.18 -5.32 -6.77
CA LEU A 20 -8.49 -5.72 -7.28
C LEU A 20 -8.44 -7.03 -8.07
N GLN A 21 -7.39 -7.24 -8.88
CA GLN A 21 -7.15 -8.51 -9.57
C GLN A 21 -6.88 -9.66 -8.58
N SER A 22 -6.21 -9.37 -7.45
CA SER A 22 -5.98 -10.35 -6.38
C SER A 22 -7.27 -10.70 -5.64
N CYS A 23 -8.18 -9.73 -5.47
CA CYS A 23 -9.58 -9.99 -5.15
C CYS A 23 -10.32 -10.51 -6.37
N LYS A 24 -9.93 -11.67 -6.93
CA LYS A 24 -10.73 -12.31 -7.99
C LYS A 24 -12.15 -12.48 -7.45
N PHE A 25 -13.08 -11.66 -7.95
CA PHE A 25 -14.54 -11.75 -7.69
C PHE A 25 -15.15 -13.08 -8.15
N SER A 26 -14.32 -14.02 -8.62
CA SER A 26 -14.66 -15.36 -9.08
C SER A 26 -15.22 -16.27 -7.98
N ASN A 27 -15.10 -15.92 -6.70
CA ASN A 27 -15.74 -16.71 -5.65
C ASN A 27 -17.21 -16.27 -5.53
N LYS A 28 -18.08 -16.97 -6.28
CA LYS A 28 -19.54 -16.77 -6.32
C LYS A 28 -20.18 -16.81 -4.92
N ASN A 29 -19.48 -17.37 -3.93
CA ASN A 29 -19.95 -17.54 -2.55
C ASN A 29 -19.64 -16.36 -1.62
N MET A 30 -18.96 -15.30 -2.07
CA MET A 30 -18.79 -14.11 -1.21
C MET A 30 -20.08 -13.30 -1.17
N SER A 31 -20.53 -12.96 0.05
CA SER A 31 -21.67 -12.06 0.24
C SER A 31 -21.35 -10.65 -0.29
N ILE A 32 -22.40 -9.87 -0.58
CA ILE A 32 -22.25 -8.46 -1.01
C ILE A 32 -21.45 -7.65 0.04
N PHE A 33 -21.65 -7.95 1.32
CA PHE A 33 -20.95 -7.29 2.42
C PHE A 33 -19.44 -7.60 2.40
N GLU A 34 -19.06 -8.86 2.23
CA GLU A 34 -17.65 -9.27 2.14
C GLU A 34 -16.96 -8.68 0.92
N ARG A 35 -17.65 -8.63 -0.23
CA ARG A 35 -17.13 -7.95 -1.43
C ARG A 35 -16.87 -6.47 -1.16
N LYS A 36 -17.80 -5.77 -0.49
CA LYS A 36 -17.63 -4.35 -0.14
C LYS A 36 -16.44 -4.15 0.80
N LYS A 37 -16.26 -5.02 1.79
CA LYS A 37 -15.10 -4.98 2.69
C LYS A 37 -13.79 -5.22 1.95
N ALA A 38 -13.73 -6.21 1.07
CA ALA A 38 -12.56 -6.51 0.26
C ALA A 38 -12.16 -5.33 -0.65
N ILE A 39 -13.15 -4.69 -1.32
CA ILE A 39 -12.92 -3.51 -2.17
C ILE A 39 -12.33 -2.36 -1.34
N LYS A 40 -12.94 -2.05 -0.19
CA LYS A 40 -12.47 -0.98 0.70
C LYS A 40 -11.05 -1.25 1.18
N LEU A 41 -10.79 -2.46 1.67
CA LEU A 41 -9.47 -2.86 2.18
C LEU A 41 -8.39 -2.77 1.10
N SER A 42 -8.70 -3.19 -0.13
CA SER A 42 -7.80 -3.08 -1.28
C SER A 42 -7.46 -1.61 -1.59
N ALA A 43 -8.46 -0.72 -1.60
CA ALA A 43 -8.26 0.71 -1.81
C ALA A 43 -7.41 1.36 -0.69
N ASP A 44 -7.70 1.04 0.58
CA ASP A 44 -6.95 1.55 1.74
C ASP A 44 -5.48 1.11 1.68
N THR A 45 -5.23 -0.15 1.33
CA THR A 45 -3.88 -0.71 1.16
C THR A 45 -3.13 -0.05 0.01
N ALA A 46 -3.79 0.13 -1.14
CA ALA A 46 -3.21 0.80 -2.29
C ALA A 46 -2.84 2.27 -1.98
N MET A 47 -3.72 2.99 -1.27
CA MET A 47 -3.48 4.36 -0.80
C MET A 47 -2.31 4.45 0.18
N ALA A 48 -2.25 3.55 1.17
CA ALA A 48 -1.14 3.50 2.13
C ALA A 48 0.21 3.24 1.41
N SER A 49 0.21 2.30 0.46
CA SER A 49 1.39 1.93 -0.31
C SER A 49 1.82 3.03 -1.28
N ALA A 50 0.89 3.70 -1.97
CA ALA A 50 1.19 4.83 -2.85
C ALA A 50 1.77 6.03 -2.08
N ARG A 51 1.35 6.20 -0.82
CA ARG A 51 1.94 7.18 0.11
C ARG A 51 3.27 6.73 0.71
N LYS A 52 3.81 5.54 0.39
CA LYS A 52 5.14 5.06 0.84
C LYS A 52 5.38 5.19 2.35
N GLY A 53 4.34 5.03 3.19
CA GLY A 53 4.50 5.21 4.64
C GLY A 53 4.74 6.66 5.07
N LEU A 54 4.50 7.66 4.21
CA LEU A 54 4.77 9.07 4.52
C LEU A 54 3.87 9.62 5.63
N THR A 55 2.71 8.99 5.89
CA THR A 55 1.80 9.37 7.00
C THR A 55 1.78 8.29 8.08
N CYS A 56 1.58 8.69 9.35
CA CYS A 56 1.49 7.76 10.49
C CYS A 56 0.47 6.63 10.25
N TRP A 57 -0.69 6.98 9.69
CA TRP A 57 -1.75 6.02 9.40
C TRP A 57 -1.37 5.04 8.28
N SER A 58 -0.63 5.48 7.26
CA SER A 58 -0.14 4.58 6.21
C SER A 58 0.90 3.58 6.73
N ARG A 59 1.72 3.96 7.71
CA ARG A 59 2.66 3.04 8.37
C ARG A 59 1.93 1.99 9.18
N ALA A 60 0.93 2.40 9.98
CA ALA A 60 0.13 1.49 10.79
C ALA A 60 -0.58 0.41 9.97
N LEU A 61 -1.08 0.77 8.77
CA LEU A 61 -1.71 -0.18 7.85
C LEU A 61 -0.72 -1.15 7.18
N ILE A 62 0.51 -0.69 6.92
CA ILE A 62 1.55 -1.52 6.29
C ILE A 62 2.24 -2.41 7.33
N SER A 63 2.44 -1.92 8.56
CA SER A 63 2.98 -2.68 9.69
C SER A 63 1.98 -3.71 10.16
N ASN A 64 1.96 -4.86 9.51
CA ASN A 64 1.29 -6.02 10.09
C ASN A 64 2.16 -6.53 11.23
N PRO A 65 1.61 -6.73 12.44
CA PRO A 65 2.38 -7.26 13.57
C PRO A 65 2.88 -8.70 13.33
N ASP A 66 2.25 -9.45 12.43
CA ASP A 66 2.56 -10.88 12.19
C ASP A 66 3.58 -11.15 11.07
N ARG A 67 4.15 -10.11 10.45
CA ARG A 67 5.17 -10.29 9.39
C ARG A 67 6.53 -9.88 9.96
N PRO A 68 7.54 -10.78 10.03
CA PRO A 68 8.89 -10.36 10.38
C PRO A 68 9.34 -9.33 9.35
N VAL A 69 9.63 -8.12 9.84
CA VAL A 69 10.11 -6.99 9.05
C VAL A 69 11.37 -7.44 8.29
N PRO A 70 11.37 -7.50 6.94
CA PRO A 70 12.61 -7.49 6.21
C PRO A 70 13.08 -6.04 6.26
N THR A 71 14.16 -5.81 6.98
CA THR A 71 14.96 -4.59 6.97
C THR A 71 15.50 -4.36 5.56
N THR A 72 14.68 -3.87 4.64
CA THR A 72 15.16 -3.34 3.37
C THR A 72 15.83 -2.00 3.66
N THR A 73 17.14 -2.11 3.84
CA THR A 73 18.17 -1.11 3.53
C THR A 73 17.73 0.33 3.74
N ARG A 74 17.95 0.79 4.98
CA ARG A 74 18.34 2.18 5.24
C ARG A 74 19.47 2.49 4.26
N ARG A 75 19.19 3.26 3.21
CA ARG A 75 20.23 3.83 2.36
C ARG A 75 21.10 4.67 3.29
N ALA A 76 22.25 4.12 3.67
CA ALA A 76 23.29 4.88 4.33
C ALA A 76 23.70 5.96 3.33
N SER A 77 23.27 7.19 3.57
CA SER A 77 23.90 8.36 2.99
C SER A 77 25.28 8.45 3.62
N SER A 78 26.28 7.90 2.94
CA SER A 78 27.68 8.03 3.29
C SER A 78 28.22 9.39 2.88
N ALA A 79 29.05 9.96 3.76
CA ALA A 79 30.09 10.95 3.53
C ALA A 79 29.69 12.43 3.40
N CYS A 80 29.76 13.14 4.52
CA CYS A 80 30.33 14.48 4.55
C CYS A 80 31.68 14.35 5.28
N LYS A 81 32.79 14.27 4.53
CA LYS A 81 34.13 14.44 5.11
C LYS A 81 34.41 15.95 5.14
N LYS A 82 34.83 16.42 6.32
CA LYS A 82 35.53 17.70 6.49
C LYS A 82 36.92 17.61 5.86
#